data_AF-A0A9W8Z4M2-F1
#
_entry.id   AF-A0A9W8Z4M2-F1
#
_cell.length_a   1.000
_cell.length_b   1.000
_cell.length_c   1.000
_cell.angle_alpha   90.00
_cell.angle_beta   90.00
_cell.angle_gamma   90.00
#
_symmetry.space_group_name_H-M   'P 1'
#
loop_
_entity.id
_entity.type
_entity.pdbx_description
1 polymer ?
#
loop_
_entity_poly.entity_id
_entity_poly.type
_entity_poly.pdbx_seq_one_letter_code
_entity_poly.pdbx_strand_id
1 'polypeptide(L)'
;MSLVPPSSFAAAVVASLVSILLYVLYRAALPKPLANVPYNEDAAEKLFGDVPEMMGYVMRTKHPFESQDILLRRTKEFDRSGFFGDLINGILPEQHIQFLSTDERFKTNRNLINHLMAPTFVSQISAPEVYKAASTLIDLWQLKCDLAYGRPFSAHGDITAFALDGIFASSFGLAEEESNTYQRVQRIKRWSSDPSFFTADEKRHVDNPM
;
A
#
# COMPACT_ATOMS: atom_id res chain seq x y z
N MET A 1 20.71 1.20 40.16
CA MET A 1 21.21 0.16 39.23
C MET A 1 21.02 -1.18 39.90
N SER A 2 19.81 -1.76 39.80
CA SER A 2 19.44 -2.97 40.55
C SER A 2 20.08 -4.20 39.92
N LEU A 3 20.99 -4.83 40.66
CA LEU A 3 21.63 -6.10 40.32
C LEU A 3 20.55 -7.19 40.18
N VAL A 4 20.42 -7.71 38.96
CA VAL A 4 19.55 -8.84 38.64
C VAL A 4 20.01 -10.06 39.46
N PRO A 5 19.13 -10.74 40.21
CA PRO A 5 19.54 -11.84 41.08
C PRO A 5 20.16 -12.99 40.26
N PRO A 6 21.12 -13.75 40.81
CA PRO A 6 21.90 -14.75 40.08
C PRO A 6 21.04 -15.86 39.44
N SER A 7 19.83 -16.11 39.95
CA SER A 7 18.84 -17.02 39.37
C SER A 7 18.27 -16.53 38.03
N SER A 8 18.15 -15.22 37.84
CA SER A 8 17.62 -14.61 36.61
C SER A 8 18.63 -14.62 35.46
N PHE A 9 19.94 -14.60 35.77
CA PHE A 9 20.99 -14.74 34.75
C PHE A 9 21.03 -16.17 34.20
N ALA A 10 20.97 -17.18 35.08
CA ALA A 10 20.88 -18.58 34.67
C ALA A 10 19.62 -18.84 33.82
N ALA A 11 18.47 -18.27 34.20
CA ALA A 11 17.24 -18.37 33.42
C ALA A 11 17.37 -17.73 32.03
N ALA A 12 18.04 -16.58 31.90
CA ALA A 12 18.26 -15.92 30.62
C ALA A 12 19.19 -16.72 29.69
N VAL A 13 20.23 -17.35 30.24
CA VAL A 13 21.13 -18.23 29.48
C VAL A 13 20.39 -19.48 28.98
N VAL A 14 19.57 -20.09 29.84
CA VAL A 14 18.75 -21.25 29.43
C VAL A 14 17.73 -20.85 28.37
N ALA A 15 17.04 -19.72 28.53
CA ALA A 15 16.07 -19.24 27.54
C ALA A 15 16.73 -18.96 26.18
N SER A 16 17.90 -18.32 26.16
CA SER A 16 18.63 -18.05 24.91
C SER A 16 19.14 -19.33 24.23
N LEU A 17 19.63 -20.32 24.99
CA LEU A 17 20.00 -21.62 24.45
C LEU A 17 18.80 -22.37 23.86
N VAL A 18 17.64 -22.32 24.53
CA VAL A 18 16.39 -22.89 24.03
C VAL A 18 15.95 -22.18 22.75
N SER A 19 16.01 -20.84 22.69
CA SER A 19 15.70 -20.08 21.47
C SER A 19 16.64 -20.41 20.31
N ILE A 20 17.95 -20.56 20.55
CA ILE A 20 18.93 -20.96 19.54
C ILE A 20 18.64 -22.38 19.05
N LEU A 21 18.37 -23.32 19.97
CA LEU A 21 18.05 -24.70 19.63
C LEU A 21 16.77 -24.77 18.79
N LEU A 22 15.71 -24.06 19.18
CA LEU A 22 14.46 -23.96 18.43
C LEU A 22 14.68 -23.34 17.05
N TYR A 23 15.54 -22.32 16.94
CA TYR A 23 15.88 -21.70 15.66
C TYR A 23 16.63 -22.65 14.72
N VAL A 24 17.61 -23.40 15.25
CA VAL A 24 18.36 -24.40 14.48
C VAL A 24 17.45 -25.54 14.04
N LEU A 25 16.59 -26.04 14.94
CA LEU A 25 15.60 -27.07 14.62
C LEU A 25 14.59 -26.57 13.58
N TYR A 26 14.14 -25.32 13.69
CA TYR A 26 13.27 -24.68 12.70
C TYR A 26 13.95 -24.61 11.32
N ARG A 27 15.20 -24.12 11.25
CA ARG A 27 15.97 -24.08 9.99
C ARG A 27 16.22 -25.48 9.41
N ALA A 28 16.45 -26.49 10.25
CA ALA A 28 16.63 -27.86 9.82
C ALA A 28 15.32 -28.52 9.32
N ALA A 29 14.17 -28.07 9.83
CA ALA A 29 12.84 -28.55 9.45
C ALA A 29 12.26 -27.82 8.22
N LEU A 30 12.89 -26.72 7.76
CA LEU A 30 12.46 -26.04 6.54
C LEU A 30 12.63 -26.98 5.32
N PRO A 31 11.67 -26.95 4.38
CA PRO A 31 11.73 -27.78 3.18
C PRO A 31 13.00 -27.45 2.39
N LYS A 32 13.71 -28.49 1.97
CA LYS A 32 14.91 -28.36 1.14
C LYS A 32 14.57 -27.67 -0.19
N PRO A 33 15.52 -26.93 -0.80
CA PRO A 33 15.31 -26.28 -2.08
C PRO A 33 14.72 -27.25 -3.12
N LEU A 34 13.78 -26.76 -3.93
CA LEU A 34 13.11 -27.56 -4.95
C LEU A 34 14.15 -28.14 -5.92
N ALA A 35 14.05 -29.45 -6.21
CA ALA A 35 14.97 -30.12 -7.11
C ALA A 35 14.94 -29.45 -8.50
N ASN A 36 16.12 -29.15 -9.04
CA ASN A 36 16.35 -28.53 -10.35
C ASN A 36 15.92 -27.05 -10.50
N VAL A 37 15.56 -26.35 -9.41
CA VAL A 37 15.38 -24.88 -9.43
C VAL A 37 16.63 -24.23 -8.80
N PRO A 38 17.32 -23.32 -9.50
CA PRO A 38 18.44 -22.58 -8.92
C PRO A 38 17.99 -21.87 -7.63
N TYR A 39 18.68 -22.15 -6.52
CA TYR A 39 18.34 -21.59 -5.22
C TYR A 39 19.10 -20.28 -4.99
N ASN A 40 18.38 -19.21 -4.67
CA ASN A 40 18.96 -17.92 -4.30
C ASN A 40 19.04 -17.82 -2.78
N GLU A 41 20.24 -17.97 -2.19
CA GLU A 41 20.41 -17.90 -0.74
C GLU A 41 20.10 -16.51 -0.17
N ASP A 42 20.35 -15.45 -0.96
CA ASP A 42 20.11 -14.06 -0.57
C ASP A 42 18.62 -13.72 -0.47
N ALA A 43 17.75 -14.51 -1.09
CA ALA A 43 16.29 -14.32 -1.05
C ALA A 43 15.71 -14.63 0.33
N ALA A 44 16.32 -15.57 1.06
CA ALA A 44 15.83 -16.05 2.35
C ALA A 44 15.93 -15.01 3.47
N GLU A 45 16.78 -13.99 3.30
CA GLU A 45 17.00 -12.93 4.29
C GLU A 45 16.21 -11.64 3.98
N LYS A 46 15.54 -11.58 2.83
CA LYS A 46 14.81 -10.39 2.36
C LYS A 46 13.32 -10.49 2.68
N LEU A 47 12.75 -9.42 3.24
CA LEU A 47 11.31 -9.33 3.57
C LEU A 47 10.40 -9.60 2.38
N PHE A 48 10.78 -9.14 1.18
CA PHE A 48 10.04 -9.33 -0.06
C PHE A 48 10.64 -10.41 -0.98
N GLY A 49 11.60 -11.19 -0.49
CA GLY A 49 12.32 -12.20 -1.27
C GLY A 49 12.89 -11.64 -2.58
N ASP A 50 12.64 -12.36 -3.68
CA ASP A 50 13.13 -12.04 -5.02
C ASP A 50 12.21 -11.12 -5.83
N VAL A 51 11.10 -10.62 -5.26
CA VAL A 51 10.12 -9.80 -6.01
C VAL A 51 10.75 -8.57 -6.69
N PRO A 52 11.64 -7.79 -6.05
CA PRO A 52 12.27 -6.64 -6.69
C PRO A 52 13.20 -7.03 -7.86
N GLU A 53 13.96 -8.12 -7.70
CA GLU A 53 14.88 -8.61 -8.71
C GLU A 53 14.14 -9.23 -9.90
N MET A 54 13.09 -10.01 -9.62
CA MET A 54 12.14 -10.52 -10.61
C MET A 54 11.54 -9.38 -11.44
N MET A 55 11.12 -8.28 -10.81
CA MET A 55 10.61 -7.11 -11.54
C MET A 55 11.67 -6.50 -12.46
N GLY A 56 12.92 -6.39 -12.00
CA GLY A 56 14.04 -5.94 -12.84
C GLY A 56 14.32 -6.88 -14.02
N TYR A 57 14.26 -8.18 -13.79
CA TYR A 57 14.44 -9.21 -14.82
C TYR A 57 13.31 -9.18 -15.85
N VAL A 58 12.05 -9.20 -15.42
CA VAL A 58 10.86 -9.18 -16.29
C VAL A 58 10.86 -7.94 -17.19
N MET A 59 11.23 -6.77 -16.64
CA MET A 59 11.35 -5.52 -17.41
C MET A 59 12.45 -5.58 -18.48
N ARG A 60 13.52 -6.37 -18.24
CA ARG A 60 14.66 -6.51 -19.16
C ARG A 60 14.44 -7.62 -20.20
N THR A 61 13.94 -8.77 -19.81
CA THR A 61 13.88 -9.98 -20.65
C THR A 61 12.56 -10.17 -21.38
N LYS A 62 11.47 -9.50 -20.95
CA LYS A 62 10.14 -9.60 -21.58
C LYS A 62 9.66 -11.05 -21.80
N HIS A 63 9.98 -11.95 -20.88
CA HIS A 63 9.47 -13.32 -20.86
C HIS A 63 8.37 -13.46 -19.81
N PRO A 64 7.13 -13.01 -20.09
CA PRO A 64 6.03 -13.03 -19.10
C PRO A 64 5.49 -14.44 -18.84
N PHE A 65 5.81 -15.41 -19.70
CA PHE A 65 5.18 -16.73 -19.67
C PHE A 65 5.51 -17.53 -18.41
N GLU A 66 6.74 -17.43 -17.89
CA GLU A 66 7.13 -18.14 -16.67
C GLU A 66 6.40 -17.59 -15.45
N SER A 67 6.41 -16.25 -15.27
CA SER A 67 5.65 -15.60 -14.20
C SER A 67 4.14 -15.86 -14.32
N GLN A 68 3.60 -15.84 -15.54
CA GLN A 68 2.20 -16.17 -15.79
C GLN A 68 1.88 -17.63 -15.42
N ASP A 69 2.73 -18.58 -15.79
CA ASP A 69 2.55 -20.00 -15.49
C ASP A 69 2.60 -20.26 -13.98
N ILE A 70 3.55 -19.61 -13.28
CA ILE A 70 3.64 -19.63 -11.81
C ILE A 70 2.36 -19.08 -11.17
N LEU A 71 1.93 -17.88 -11.58
CA LEU A 71 0.80 -17.17 -10.97
C LEU A 71 -0.56 -17.83 -11.25
N LEU A 72 -0.74 -18.47 -12.40
CA LEU A 72 -2.05 -18.99 -12.83
C LEU A 72 -2.20 -20.52 -12.72
N ARG A 73 -1.11 -21.29 -12.82
CA ARG A 73 -1.19 -22.75 -12.99
C ARG A 73 -0.45 -23.54 -11.91
N ARG A 74 0.62 -22.98 -11.35
CA ARG A 74 1.49 -23.67 -10.39
C ARG A 74 1.26 -23.26 -8.93
N THR A 75 0.06 -22.80 -8.59
CA THR A 75 -0.29 -22.39 -7.21
C THR A 75 -0.14 -23.51 -6.17
N LYS A 76 -0.13 -24.78 -6.59
CA LYS A 76 0.14 -25.94 -5.72
C LYS A 76 1.63 -26.14 -5.41
N GLU A 77 2.50 -25.60 -6.24
CA GLU A 77 3.96 -25.64 -6.09
C GLU A 77 4.48 -24.35 -5.47
N PHE A 78 3.87 -23.23 -5.84
CA PHE A 78 4.20 -21.89 -5.36
C PHE A 78 2.95 -21.21 -4.80
N ASP A 79 2.94 -20.98 -3.49
CA ASP A 79 1.90 -20.21 -2.83
C ASP A 79 2.55 -19.17 -1.90
N ARG A 80 1.72 -18.32 -1.30
CA ARG A 80 2.13 -17.32 -0.31
C ARG A 80 2.80 -17.99 0.88
N SER A 81 3.73 -17.29 1.54
CA SER A 81 4.39 -17.81 2.74
C SER A 81 3.46 -17.70 3.97
N GLY A 82 3.57 -18.64 4.91
CA GLY A 82 2.87 -18.55 6.19
C GLY A 82 3.24 -17.30 6.98
N PHE A 83 4.50 -16.87 6.90
CA PHE A 83 4.99 -15.62 7.48
C PHE A 83 4.25 -14.38 6.95
N PHE A 84 3.96 -14.33 5.64
CA PHE A 84 3.17 -13.24 5.08
C PHE A 84 1.74 -13.26 5.64
N GLY A 85 1.16 -14.45 5.82
CA GLY A 85 -0.12 -14.62 6.49
C GLY A 85 -0.13 -14.04 7.91
N ASP A 86 0.88 -14.38 8.72
CA ASP A 86 1.01 -13.89 10.10
C ASP A 86 1.15 -12.36 10.17
N LEU A 87 1.93 -11.77 9.24
CA LEU A 87 2.10 -10.32 9.14
C LEU A 87 0.78 -9.62 8.81
N ILE A 88 0.04 -10.12 7.81
CA ILE A 88 -1.22 -9.51 7.38
C ILE A 88 -2.31 -9.69 8.42
N ASN A 89 -2.35 -10.82 9.12
CA ASN A 89 -3.35 -11.11 10.15
C ASN A 89 -3.40 -10.02 11.24
N GLY A 90 -2.26 -9.39 11.57
CA GLY A 90 -2.21 -8.29 12.53
C GLY A 90 -2.85 -6.99 12.05
N ILE A 91 -2.96 -6.76 10.74
CA ILE A 91 -3.48 -5.52 10.14
C ILE A 91 -4.91 -5.73 9.63
N LEU A 92 -5.14 -6.81 8.88
CA LEU A 92 -6.40 -7.14 8.23
C LEU A 92 -6.78 -8.60 8.57
N PRO A 93 -7.32 -8.85 9.79
CA PRO A 93 -7.71 -10.18 10.21
C PRO A 93 -8.77 -10.75 9.28
N GLU A 94 -8.73 -12.06 9.03
CA GLU A 94 -9.62 -12.80 8.12
C GLU A 94 -9.68 -12.28 6.65
N GLN A 95 -8.88 -11.30 6.23
CA GLN A 95 -8.77 -10.94 4.82
C GLN A 95 -8.19 -12.09 4.00
N HIS A 96 -8.82 -12.39 2.85
CA HIS A 96 -8.47 -13.51 1.97
C HIS A 96 -6.97 -13.61 1.63
N ILE A 97 -6.24 -12.49 1.49
CA ILE A 97 -4.84 -12.53 1.05
C ILE A 97 -3.92 -13.25 2.04
N GLN A 98 -4.31 -13.35 3.31
CA GLN A 98 -3.50 -14.01 4.34
C GLN A 98 -3.55 -15.54 4.27
N PHE A 99 -4.64 -16.10 3.74
CA PHE A 99 -4.85 -17.54 3.70
C PHE A 99 -4.15 -18.16 2.49
N LEU A 100 -3.54 -19.33 2.69
CA LEU A 100 -3.06 -20.17 1.59
C LEU A 100 -4.21 -20.55 0.67
N SER A 101 -3.90 -20.78 -0.60
CA SER A 101 -4.87 -21.11 -1.64
C SER A 101 -5.54 -22.47 -1.43
N THR A 102 -4.95 -23.32 -0.58
CA THR A 102 -5.51 -24.60 -0.12
C THR A 102 -6.57 -24.44 0.98
N ASP A 103 -6.58 -23.32 1.70
CA ASP A 103 -7.58 -23.05 2.74
C ASP A 103 -8.92 -22.67 2.09
N GLU A 104 -10.02 -23.25 2.55
CA GLU A 104 -11.36 -22.94 2.03
C GLU A 104 -11.74 -21.47 2.26
N ARG A 105 -11.26 -20.86 3.35
CA ARG A 105 -11.49 -19.44 3.67
C ARG A 105 -10.95 -18.50 2.62
N PHE A 106 -9.86 -18.88 1.92
CA PHE A 106 -9.35 -18.09 0.80
C PHE A 106 -10.42 -17.88 -0.28
N LYS A 107 -11.07 -18.96 -0.71
CA LYS A 107 -12.09 -18.91 -1.78
C LYS A 107 -13.37 -18.24 -1.29
N THR A 108 -13.81 -18.57 -0.08
CA THR A 108 -15.02 -18.00 0.52
C THR A 108 -14.89 -16.49 0.66
N ASN A 109 -13.80 -16.00 1.27
CA ASN A 109 -13.63 -14.57 1.52
C ASN A 109 -13.37 -13.79 0.23
N ARG A 110 -12.70 -14.41 -0.76
CA ARG A 110 -12.55 -13.82 -2.09
C ARG A 110 -13.90 -13.72 -2.81
N ASN A 111 -14.79 -14.71 -2.67
CA ASN A 111 -16.12 -14.65 -3.27
C ASN A 111 -16.97 -13.49 -2.74
N LEU A 112 -16.83 -13.13 -1.46
CA LEU A 112 -17.52 -11.98 -0.88
C LEU A 112 -17.18 -10.66 -1.58
N ILE A 113 -15.92 -10.49 -1.98
CA ILE A 113 -15.45 -9.23 -2.59
C ILE A 113 -15.47 -9.24 -4.12
N ASN A 114 -15.61 -10.40 -4.77
CA ASN A 114 -15.59 -10.51 -6.23
C ASN A 114 -16.63 -9.60 -6.91
N HIS A 115 -17.77 -9.36 -6.26
CA HIS A 115 -18.81 -8.47 -6.78
C HIS A 115 -18.39 -6.99 -6.83
N LEU A 116 -17.42 -6.56 -6.02
CA LEU A 116 -16.85 -5.20 -6.06
C LEU A 116 -15.98 -4.98 -7.31
N MET A 117 -15.58 -6.05 -7.98
CA MET A 117 -14.85 -6.00 -9.26
C MET A 117 -15.78 -6.27 -10.46
N ALA A 118 -17.08 -6.45 -10.25
CA ALA A 118 -18.02 -6.68 -11.33
C ALA A 118 -18.16 -5.42 -12.21
N PRO A 119 -18.29 -5.55 -13.55
CA PRO A 119 -18.47 -4.40 -14.44
C PRO A 119 -19.64 -3.50 -14.04
N THR A 120 -20.70 -4.07 -13.46
CA THR A 120 -21.86 -3.32 -12.97
C THR A 120 -21.50 -2.45 -11.77
N PHE A 121 -20.75 -2.97 -10.79
CA PHE A 121 -20.28 -2.17 -9.67
C PHE A 121 -19.35 -1.05 -10.13
N VAL A 122 -18.38 -1.37 -11.00
CA VAL A 122 -17.44 -0.38 -11.53
C VAL A 122 -18.17 0.73 -12.30
N SER A 123 -19.15 0.39 -13.13
CA SER A 123 -19.86 1.39 -13.95
C SER A 123 -20.95 2.17 -13.19
N GLN A 124 -21.66 1.52 -12.27
CA GLN A 124 -22.81 2.12 -11.59
C GLN A 124 -22.45 2.77 -10.25
N ILE A 125 -21.38 2.32 -9.59
CA ILE A 125 -20.98 2.81 -8.26
C ILE A 125 -19.62 3.50 -8.34
N SER A 126 -18.56 2.81 -8.78
CA SER A 126 -17.21 3.39 -8.73
C SER A 126 -17.02 4.56 -9.70
N ALA A 127 -17.48 4.43 -10.94
CA ALA A 127 -17.26 5.46 -11.96
C ALA A 127 -17.94 6.81 -11.63
N PRO A 128 -19.20 6.87 -11.17
CA PRO A 128 -19.80 8.13 -10.74
C PRO A 128 -19.06 8.80 -9.57
N GLU A 129 -18.63 8.03 -8.56
CA GLU A 129 -17.91 8.59 -7.42
C GLU A 129 -16.51 9.10 -7.81
N VAL A 130 -15.79 8.34 -8.65
CA VAL A 130 -14.51 8.80 -9.20
C VAL A 130 -14.69 10.04 -10.07
N TYR A 131 -15.78 10.15 -10.82
CA TYR A 131 -16.08 11.34 -11.63
C TYR A 131 -16.30 12.59 -10.76
N LYS A 132 -17.03 12.48 -9.64
CA LYS A 132 -17.20 13.59 -8.69
C LYS A 132 -15.86 14.00 -8.09
N ALA A 133 -15.06 13.04 -7.63
CA ALA A 133 -13.73 13.30 -7.08
C ALA A 133 -12.81 13.97 -8.12
N ALA A 134 -12.87 13.54 -9.39
CA ALA A 134 -12.10 14.13 -10.48
C ALA A 134 -12.55 15.56 -10.79
N SER A 135 -13.86 15.83 -10.75
CA SER A 135 -14.41 17.18 -10.92
C SER A 135 -13.91 18.11 -9.82
N THR A 136 -13.93 17.66 -8.57
CA THR A 136 -13.38 18.42 -7.43
C THR A 136 -11.88 18.67 -7.56
N LEU A 137 -11.11 17.72 -8.09
CA LEU A 137 -9.68 17.90 -8.38
C LEU A 137 -9.45 18.96 -9.46
N ILE A 138 -10.28 18.98 -10.51
CA ILE A 138 -10.21 19.99 -11.56
C ILE A 138 -10.48 21.38 -10.99
N ASP A 139 -11.51 21.52 -10.15
CA ASP A 139 -11.81 22.79 -9.46
C ASP A 139 -10.64 23.25 -8.58
N LEU A 140 -10.01 22.32 -7.86
CA LEU A 140 -8.82 22.60 -7.06
C LEU A 140 -7.67 23.13 -7.92
N TRP A 141 -7.43 22.51 -9.07
CA TRP A 141 -6.36 22.92 -9.99
C TRP A 141 -6.65 24.24 -10.67
N GLN A 142 -7.90 24.53 -11.04
CA GLN A 142 -8.29 25.85 -11.54
C GLN A 142 -7.95 26.94 -10.52
N LEU A 143 -8.36 26.76 -9.26
CA LEU A 143 -8.03 27.69 -8.18
C LEU A 143 -6.52 27.86 -7.97
N LYS A 144 -5.75 26.77 -8.05
CA LYS A 144 -4.29 26.84 -7.94
C LYS A 144 -3.66 27.55 -9.12
N CYS A 145 -4.13 27.32 -10.34
CA CYS A 145 -3.66 28.02 -11.53
C CYS A 145 -3.88 29.54 -11.40
N ASP A 146 -5.08 29.94 -10.96
CA ASP A 146 -5.43 31.35 -10.77
C ASP A 146 -4.51 32.03 -9.74
N LEU A 147 -4.23 31.35 -8.62
CA LEU A 147 -3.38 31.86 -7.54
C LEU A 147 -1.88 31.74 -7.82
N ALA A 148 -1.48 30.93 -8.79
CA ALA A 148 -0.08 30.72 -9.10
C ALA A 148 0.50 31.81 -10.00
N TYR A 149 -0.32 32.66 -10.63
CA TYR A 149 0.12 33.74 -11.53
C TYR A 149 1.15 33.27 -12.57
N GLY A 150 0.87 32.11 -13.20
CA GLY A 150 1.75 31.50 -14.19
C GLY A 150 2.95 30.71 -13.62
N ARG A 151 3.10 30.61 -12.30
CA ARG A 151 4.13 29.78 -11.65
C ARG A 151 3.70 28.31 -11.62
N PRO A 152 4.64 27.36 -11.68
CA PRO A 152 4.32 25.94 -11.49
C PRO A 152 3.94 25.65 -10.03
N PHE A 153 3.08 24.65 -9.83
CA PHE A 153 2.74 24.11 -8.50
C PHE A 153 2.85 22.57 -8.47
N SER A 154 3.02 22.00 -7.28
CA SER A 154 3.09 20.55 -7.11
C SER A 154 1.69 19.91 -7.13
N ALA A 155 1.47 19.01 -8.09
CA ALA A 155 0.20 18.29 -8.27
C ALA A 155 0.19 16.88 -7.65
N HIS A 156 1.35 16.33 -7.29
CA HIS A 156 1.47 14.94 -6.83
C HIS A 156 0.55 14.63 -5.63
N GLY A 157 0.61 15.48 -4.60
CA GLY A 157 -0.22 15.30 -3.41
C GLY A 157 -1.71 15.52 -3.65
N ASP A 158 -2.11 16.22 -4.72
CA ASP A 158 -3.52 16.36 -5.08
C ASP A 158 -4.02 15.08 -5.75
N ILE A 159 -3.21 14.47 -6.63
CA ILE A 159 -3.53 13.20 -7.30
C ILE A 159 -3.68 12.07 -6.26
N THR A 160 -2.78 12.01 -5.27
CA THR A 160 -2.89 11.02 -4.19
C THR A 160 -4.18 11.20 -3.38
N ALA A 161 -4.53 12.44 -3.03
CA ALA A 161 -5.76 12.73 -2.28
C ALA A 161 -7.01 12.39 -3.10
N PHE A 162 -7.03 12.78 -4.37
CA PHE A 162 -8.10 12.43 -5.32
C PHE A 162 -8.29 10.91 -5.43
N ALA A 163 -7.21 10.15 -5.61
CA ALA A 163 -7.29 8.71 -5.77
C ALA A 163 -7.83 8.04 -4.50
N LEU A 164 -7.39 8.49 -3.32
CA LEU A 164 -7.92 8.02 -2.04
C LEU A 164 -9.40 8.36 -1.91
N ASP A 165 -9.80 9.61 -2.16
CA ASP A 165 -11.20 10.04 -2.05
C ASP A 165 -12.10 9.22 -2.98
N GLY A 166 -11.67 8.93 -4.21
CA GLY A 166 -12.41 8.07 -5.14
C GLY A 166 -12.57 6.62 -4.65
N ILE A 167 -11.52 6.04 -4.06
CA ILE A 167 -11.57 4.70 -3.45
C ILE A 167 -12.50 4.71 -2.23
N PHE A 168 -12.39 5.70 -1.35
CA PHE A 168 -13.20 5.77 -0.14
C PHE A 168 -14.68 6.05 -0.42
N ALA A 169 -14.99 6.96 -1.36
CA ALA A 169 -16.35 7.22 -1.80
C ALA A 169 -16.98 5.97 -2.43
N SER A 170 -16.27 5.29 -3.34
CA SER A 170 -16.79 4.10 -4.01
C SER A 170 -16.89 2.86 -3.12
N SER A 171 -15.97 2.67 -2.18
CA SER A 171 -15.91 1.46 -1.34
C SER A 171 -16.69 1.59 -0.04
N PHE A 172 -16.72 2.80 0.54
CA PHE A 172 -17.30 3.05 1.87
C PHE A 172 -18.42 4.08 1.87
N GLY A 173 -18.77 4.68 0.72
CA GLY A 173 -19.83 5.69 0.64
C GLY A 173 -19.47 6.99 1.35
N LEU A 174 -18.18 7.34 1.40
CA LEU A 174 -17.71 8.58 2.03
C LEU A 174 -18.38 9.79 1.35
N ALA A 175 -18.91 10.70 2.16
CA ALA A 175 -19.57 11.89 1.65
C ALA A 175 -18.55 12.86 1.03
N GLU A 176 -18.97 13.65 0.05
CA GLU A 176 -18.07 14.58 -0.66
C GLU A 176 -17.51 15.65 0.28
N GLU A 177 -18.26 16.04 1.31
CA GLU A 177 -17.81 17.03 2.29
C GLU A 177 -16.65 16.50 3.15
N GLU A 178 -16.51 15.18 3.26
CA GLU A 178 -15.46 14.50 4.02
C GLU A 178 -14.21 14.21 3.16
N SER A 179 -14.28 14.46 1.84
CA SER A 179 -13.14 14.30 0.92
C SER A 179 -12.00 15.26 1.26
N ASN A 180 -10.77 14.75 1.19
CA ASN A 180 -9.57 15.58 1.37
C ASN A 180 -9.44 16.64 0.29
N THR A 181 -9.77 16.29 -0.95
CA THR A 181 -9.72 17.19 -2.11
C THR A 181 -10.74 18.31 -1.95
N TYR A 182 -11.96 18.00 -1.52
CA TYR A 182 -12.98 19.00 -1.22
C TYR A 182 -12.53 19.95 -0.11
N GLN A 183 -12.00 19.43 1.00
CA GLN A 183 -11.49 20.25 2.10
C GLN A 183 -10.35 21.19 1.68
N ARG A 184 -9.53 20.76 0.71
CA ARG A 184 -8.48 21.62 0.13
C ARG A 184 -9.07 22.76 -0.71
N VAL A 185 -10.08 22.48 -1.53
CA VAL A 185 -10.82 23.52 -2.27
C VAL A 185 -11.37 24.56 -1.30
N GLN A 186 -12.05 24.12 -0.25
CA GLN A 186 -12.61 25.02 0.76
C GLN A 186 -11.55 25.85 1.47
N ARG A 187 -10.40 25.25 1.80
CA ARG A 187 -9.27 25.96 2.42
C ARG A 187 -8.72 27.06 1.52
N ILE A 188 -8.51 26.77 0.24
CA ILE A 188 -7.98 27.75 -0.72
C ILE A 188 -8.98 28.88 -0.94
N LYS A 189 -10.27 28.57 -1.10
CA LYS A 189 -11.34 29.58 -1.22
C LYS A 189 -11.38 30.50 0.00
N ARG A 190 -11.33 29.94 1.21
CA ARG A 190 -11.28 30.72 2.46
C ARG A 190 -10.05 31.61 2.53
N TRP A 191 -8.88 31.07 2.18
CA TRP A 191 -7.62 31.82 2.19
C TRP A 191 -7.61 32.97 1.17
N SER A 192 -8.11 32.73 -0.04
CA SER A 192 -8.25 33.77 -1.08
C SER A 192 -9.26 34.86 -0.70
N SER A 193 -10.18 34.58 0.22
CA SER A 193 -11.18 35.55 0.68
C SER A 193 -10.70 36.40 1.87
N ASP A 194 -9.53 36.08 2.44
CA ASP A 194 -8.97 36.79 3.59
C ASP A 194 -8.35 38.13 3.15
N PRO A 195 -8.78 39.29 3.68
CA PRO A 195 -8.25 40.61 3.32
C PRO A 195 -6.73 40.76 3.52
N SER A 196 -6.14 39.98 4.44
CA SER A 196 -4.69 40.00 4.69
C SER A 196 -3.87 39.46 3.52
N PHE A 197 -4.49 38.64 2.65
CA PHE A 197 -3.84 38.06 1.47
C PHE A 197 -3.35 39.14 0.49
N PHE A 198 -4.20 40.11 0.16
CA PHE A 198 -3.87 41.19 -0.78
C PHE A 198 -2.73 42.08 -0.27
N THR A 199 -2.68 42.36 1.03
CA THR A 199 -1.58 43.16 1.62
C THR A 199 -0.22 42.45 1.58
N ALA A 200 -0.19 41.12 1.64
CA ALA A 200 1.03 40.33 1.51
C ALA A 200 1.43 40.11 0.04
N ASP A 201 0.46 40.05 -0.87
CA ASP A 201 0.70 39.91 -2.30
C ASP A 201 1.21 41.21 -2.93
N GLU A 202 0.66 42.36 -2.54
CA GLU A 202 1.14 43.69 -2.95
C GLU A 202 2.61 43.90 -2.52
N LYS A 203 2.99 43.51 -1.30
CA LYS A 203 4.40 43.52 -0.85
C LYS A 203 5.29 42.58 -1.65
N ARG A 204 4.82 41.36 -1.97
CA ARG A 204 5.59 40.38 -2.76
C ARG A 204 5.82 40.83 -4.22
N HIS A 205 4.87 41.58 -4.79
CA HIS A 205 5.01 42.15 -6.13
C HIS A 205 5.96 43.36 -6.17
N VAL A 206 6.02 44.15 -5.09
CA VAL A 206 6.94 45.29 -4.95
C VAL A 206 8.38 44.84 -4.67
N ASP A 207 8.58 43.78 -3.89
CA ASP A 207 9.92 43.33 -3.48
C ASP A 207 10.61 42.39 -4.50
N ASN A 208 9.86 41.85 -5.48
CA ASN A 208 10.42 41.06 -6.58
C ASN A 208 9.73 41.40 -7.90
N PRO A 209 9.96 42.60 -8.44
CA PRO A 209 9.57 42.91 -9.80
C PRO A 209 10.45 42.04 -10.73
N MET A 210 9.82 41.34 -11.67
CA MET A 210 10.56 40.69 -12.76
C MET A 210 11.54 41.64 -13.44
#